data_AF-A0AAD7EIP5-F1
#
_entry.id   AF-A0AAD7EIP5-F1
#
_cell.length_a   1.000
_cell.length_b   1.000
_cell.length_c   1.000
_cell.angle_alpha   90.00
_cell.angle_beta   90.00
_cell.angle_gamma   90.00
#
_symmetry.space_group_name_H-M   'P 1'
#
loop_
_entity.id
_entity.type
_entity.pdbx_description
1 polymer ?
#
loop_
_entity_poly.entity_id
_entity_poly.type
_entity_poly.pdbx_seq_one_letter_code
_entity_poly.pdbx_strand_id
1 'polypeptide(L)'
;MSHNKDRVRFCNATITLNGKDISRDEYQKQLQGEGFDEAGATVQFSGAVEVPSEINSIQGGSVGLFYTALIAENIVVRDAPVQRQITSSVNLVIEEDKSLTPPNLPHGIHGFFDGRRVSVLNQIILDAPVQ
;
A
#
# COMPACT_ATOMS: atom_id res chain seq x y z
N MET A 1 15.18 -13.01 14.38
CA MET A 1 13.84 -13.05 13.74
C MET A 1 13.45 -11.63 13.38
N SER A 2 13.77 -11.20 12.15
CA SER A 2 13.50 -9.85 11.66
C SER A 2 12.03 -9.76 11.24
N HIS A 3 11.21 -9.06 12.04
CA HIS A 3 9.83 -8.77 11.67
C HIS A 3 9.83 -7.66 10.62
N ASN A 4 9.31 -7.98 9.45
CA ASN A 4 9.20 -7.13 8.27
C ASN A 4 8.62 -5.75 8.63
N LYS A 5 9.37 -4.67 8.36
CA LYS A 5 9.17 -3.34 8.95
C LYS A 5 8.30 -2.39 8.13
N ASP A 6 7.74 -2.85 7.02
CA ASP A 6 7.10 -1.99 6.01
C ASP A 6 5.57 -2.10 6.01
N ARG A 7 4.96 -2.11 7.20
CA ARG A 7 3.49 -2.04 7.29
C ARG A 7 3.05 -0.60 7.07
N VAL A 8 2.20 -0.37 6.06
CA VAL A 8 1.51 0.92 5.86
C VAL A 8 0.80 1.31 7.15
N ARG A 9 1.12 2.51 7.65
CA ARG A 9 0.60 3.03 8.91
C ARG A 9 -0.52 4.03 8.62
N PHE A 10 -1.69 3.78 9.21
CA PHE A 10 -2.89 4.60 9.02
C PHE A 10 -3.20 5.38 10.28
N CYS A 11 -3.76 6.58 10.14
CA CYS A 11 -4.32 7.39 11.22
C CYS A 11 -5.79 7.69 10.90
N ASN A 12 -6.74 6.94 11.49
CA ASN A 12 -8.18 7.11 11.25
C ASN A 12 -8.52 7.33 9.76
N ALA A 13 -7.87 6.57 8.89
CA ALA A 13 -7.87 6.87 7.47
C ALA A 13 -9.23 6.60 6.84
N THR A 14 -9.63 7.46 5.92
CA THR A 14 -10.74 7.18 5.01
C THR A 14 -10.21 6.29 3.89
N ILE A 15 -10.74 5.08 3.79
CA ILE A 15 -10.30 4.08 2.81
C ILE A 15 -11.46 3.75 1.88
N THR A 16 -11.26 4.00 0.59
CA THR A 16 -12.20 3.64 -0.47
C THR A 16 -11.55 2.65 -1.42
N LEU A 17 -12.14 1.47 -1.58
CA LEU A 17 -11.70 0.42 -2.50
C LEU A 17 -12.78 0.15 -3.53
N ASN A 18 -12.46 0.27 -4.82
CA ASN A 18 -13.42 0.09 -5.91
C ASN A 18 -14.70 0.92 -5.73
N GLY A 19 -14.57 2.14 -5.19
CA GLY A 19 -15.68 3.05 -4.91
C GLY A 19 -16.47 2.77 -3.64
N LYS A 20 -16.11 1.74 -2.85
CA LYS A 20 -16.74 1.42 -1.57
C LYS A 20 -15.87 1.81 -0.40
N ASP A 21 -16.46 2.49 0.58
CA ASP A 21 -15.80 2.77 1.85
C ASP A 21 -15.67 1.49 2.68
N ILE A 22 -14.45 1.24 3.14
CA ILE A 22 -14.09 0.06 3.92
C ILE A 22 -13.26 0.45 5.13
N SER A 23 -13.28 -0.40 6.15
CA SER A 23 -12.42 -0.24 7.32
C SER A 23 -10.97 -0.63 7.01
N ARG A 24 -10.06 -0.13 7.86
CA ARG A 24 -8.64 -0.53 7.83
C ARG A 24 -8.46 -2.04 7.96
N ASP A 25 -9.24 -2.68 8.82
CA ASP A 25 -9.12 -4.12 9.05
C ASP A 25 -9.61 -4.91 7.83
N GLU A 26 -10.67 -4.46 7.16
CA GLU A 26 -11.12 -5.04 5.89
C GLU A 26 -10.07 -4.85 4.80
N TYR A 27 -9.47 -3.65 4.70
CA TYR A 27 -8.40 -3.39 3.75
C TYR A 27 -7.16 -4.26 4.01
N GLN A 28 -6.76 -4.44 5.27
CA GLN A 28 -5.66 -5.33 5.62
C GLN A 28 -5.97 -6.80 5.31
N LYS A 29 -7.21 -7.24 5.54
CA LYS A 29 -7.65 -8.58 5.15
C LYS A 29 -7.62 -8.76 3.64
N GLN A 30 -8.00 -7.74 2.86
CA GLN A 30 -7.90 -7.77 1.40
C GLN A 30 -6.45 -7.95 0.96
N LEU A 31 -5.51 -7.15 1.49
CA LEU A 31 -4.07 -7.29 1.18
C LEU A 31 -3.48 -8.64 1.61
N GLN A 32 -3.99 -9.22 2.70
CA GLN A 32 -3.56 -10.55 3.15
C GLN A 32 -4.21 -11.68 2.34
N GLY A 33 -5.42 -11.47 1.83
CA GLY A 33 -6.14 -12.39 0.95
C GLY A 33 -5.61 -12.37 -0.48
N GLU A 34 -5.03 -11.24 -0.90
CA GLU A 34 -4.09 -11.13 -2.01
C GLU A 34 -2.73 -11.77 -1.69
N GLY A 35 -2.62 -12.50 -0.56
CA GLY A 35 -1.54 -13.43 -0.27
C GLY A 35 -1.50 -14.51 -1.34
N PHE A 36 -0.83 -14.14 -2.41
CA PHE A 36 -0.45 -14.89 -3.59
C PHE A 36 -0.12 -16.35 -3.26
N ASP A 37 -1.11 -17.24 -3.40
CA ASP A 37 -0.90 -18.70 -3.47
C ASP A 37 -0.35 -19.04 -4.87
N GLU A 38 0.79 -18.43 -5.19
CA GLU A 38 1.30 -18.24 -6.54
C GLU A 38 2.67 -18.88 -6.68
N ALA A 39 2.91 -19.49 -7.84
CA ALA A 39 4.24 -19.94 -8.23
C ALA A 39 5.19 -18.73 -8.41
N GLY A 40 4.63 -17.53 -8.61
CA GLY A 40 5.32 -16.25 -8.57
C GLY A 40 4.46 -15.08 -9.09
N ALA A 41 4.82 -13.87 -8.66
CA ALA A 41 4.24 -12.62 -9.14
C ALA A 41 5.31 -11.77 -9.82
N THR A 42 4.99 -11.15 -10.96
CA THR A 42 5.79 -10.08 -11.57
C THR A 42 5.01 -8.78 -11.47
N VAL A 43 5.56 -7.79 -10.76
CA VAL A 43 4.92 -6.48 -10.61
C VAL A 43 5.67 -5.46 -11.44
N GLN A 44 4.94 -4.75 -12.30
CA GLN A 44 5.43 -3.63 -13.09
C GLN A 44 4.76 -2.35 -12.62
N PHE A 45 5.57 -1.38 -12.20
CA PHE A 45 5.11 -0.03 -11.87
C PHE A 45 5.07 0.82 -13.14
N SER A 46 3.86 1.21 -13.54
CA SER A 46 3.61 2.00 -14.74
C SER A 46 3.81 3.49 -14.50
N GLY A 47 3.76 3.93 -13.24
CA GLY A 47 4.07 5.31 -12.86
C GLY A 47 3.85 5.58 -11.38
N ALA A 48 4.57 6.58 -10.89
CA ALA A 48 4.36 7.17 -9.57
C ALA A 48 4.34 8.70 -9.71
N VAL A 49 3.42 9.35 -9.01
CA VAL A 49 3.30 10.81 -8.95
C VAL A 49 3.32 11.20 -7.48
N GLU A 50 4.18 12.14 -7.12
CA GLU A 50 4.26 12.67 -5.75
C GLU A 50 4.09 14.18 -5.78
N VAL A 51 3.20 14.67 -4.93
CA VAL A 51 2.94 16.09 -4.74
C VAL A 51 3.15 16.42 -3.26
N PRO A 52 4.28 17.06 -2.91
CA PRO A 52 4.53 17.51 -1.54
C PRO A 52 3.49 18.52 -1.08
N SER A 53 3.12 18.48 0.20
CA SER A 53 2.21 19.47 0.78
C SER A 53 2.80 20.88 0.84
N GLU A 54 4.12 21.00 0.97
CA GLU A 54 4.87 22.27 0.96
C GLU A 54 6.22 22.12 0.24
N ILE A 55 6.79 23.23 -0.23
CA ILE A 55 8.10 23.26 -0.86
C ILE A 55 9.16 22.87 0.19
N ASN A 56 9.85 21.74 -0.02
CA ASN A 56 10.80 21.10 0.91
C ASN A 56 10.18 20.44 2.17
N SER A 57 8.88 20.15 2.17
CA SER A 57 8.25 19.37 3.24
C SER A 57 8.62 17.88 3.10
N ILE A 58 9.21 17.33 4.17
CA ILE A 58 9.29 15.87 4.41
C ILE A 58 7.98 15.38 5.08
N GLN A 59 7.07 16.30 5.39
CA GLN A 59 5.99 16.17 6.38
C GLN A 59 4.75 15.48 5.82
N GLY A 60 4.57 15.46 4.51
CA GLY A 60 3.39 14.84 3.90
C GLY A 60 3.17 15.26 2.46
N GLY A 61 2.17 14.66 1.84
CA GLY A 61 1.85 14.89 0.43
C GLY A 61 0.89 13.86 -0.13
N SER A 62 0.54 14.07 -1.39
CA SER A 62 -0.28 13.13 -2.16
C SER A 62 0.61 12.26 -3.03
N VAL A 63 0.36 10.95 -3.01
CA VAL A 63 1.09 9.97 -3.83
C VAL A 63 0.09 9.19 -4.67
N GLY A 64 0.27 9.21 -6.00
CA GLY A 64 -0.42 8.33 -6.94
C GLY A 64 0.51 7.24 -7.42
N LEU A 65 0.06 5.99 -7.44
CA LEU A 65 0.82 4.84 -7.90
C LEU A 65 -0.04 3.99 -8.83
N PHE A 66 0.53 3.62 -9.97
CA PHE A 66 -0.11 2.75 -10.94
C PHE A 66 0.78 1.53 -11.17
N TYR A 67 0.23 0.33 -11.02
CA TYR A 67 0.97 -0.90 -11.27
C TYR A 67 0.10 -1.96 -11.92
N THR A 68 0.78 -2.86 -12.62
CA THR A 68 0.22 -4.09 -13.15
C THR A 68 1.00 -5.25 -12.56
N ALA A 69 0.30 -6.20 -11.94
CA ALA A 69 0.88 -7.44 -11.45
C ALA A 69 0.41 -8.60 -12.35
N LEU A 70 1.35 -9.40 -12.83
CA LEU A 70 1.09 -10.68 -13.47
C LEU A 70 1.34 -11.77 -12.45
N ILE A 71 0.30 -12.55 -12.21
CA ILE A 71 0.20 -13.56 -11.20
C ILE A 71 0.20 -14.91 -11.89
N ALA A 72 1.21 -15.74 -11.60
CA ALA A 72 1.23 -17.12 -12.05
C ALA A 72 0.58 -18.01 -10.98
N GLU A 73 -0.62 -18.49 -11.28
CA GLU A 73 -1.32 -19.41 -10.38
C GLU A 73 -0.63 -20.79 -10.38
N ASN A 74 -0.78 -21.53 -9.28
CA ASN A 74 -0.31 -22.91 -9.16
C ASN A 74 -1.10 -23.91 -10.04
N ILE A 75 -2.12 -23.44 -10.75
CA ILE A 75 -2.94 -24.25 -11.67
C ILE A 75 -2.31 -24.25 -13.06
N VAL A 76 -2.15 -25.44 -13.64
CA VAL A 76 -1.54 -25.63 -14.97
C VAL A 76 -2.60 -26.17 -15.94
N VAL A 77 -2.73 -25.55 -17.11
CA VAL A 77 -3.58 -26.02 -18.22
C VAL A 77 -2.71 -26.20 -19.45
N ARG A 78 -2.65 -27.43 -19.98
CA ARG A 78 -1.79 -27.78 -21.15
C ARG A 78 -0.32 -27.37 -20.95
N ASP A 79 0.24 -27.74 -19.80
CA ASP A 79 1.64 -27.48 -19.42
C ASP A 79 2.04 -26.01 -19.26
N ALA A 80 1.08 -25.07 -19.27
CA ALA A 80 1.29 -23.66 -18.96
C ALA A 80 0.53 -23.26 -17.68
N PRO A 81 1.15 -22.50 -16.76
CA PRO A 81 0.44 -21.96 -15.60
C PRO A 81 -0.63 -20.97 -16.07
N VAL A 82 -1.79 -21.02 -15.43
CA VAL A 82 -2.83 -20.01 -15.61
C VAL A 82 -2.30 -18.68 -15.07
N GLN A 83 -2.44 -17.62 -15.85
CA GLN A 83 -2.01 -16.29 -15.46
C GLN A 83 -3.18 -15.35 -15.28
N ARG A 84 -3.10 -14.52 -14.25
CA ARG A 84 -4.00 -13.39 -14.03
C ARG A 84 -3.22 -12.10 -14.07
N GLN A 85 -3.89 -11.08 -14.54
CA GLN A 85 -3.41 -9.72 -14.53
C GLN A 85 -4.24 -8.90 -13.57
N ILE A 86 -3.57 -8.38 -12.55
CA ILE A 86 -4.11 -7.33 -11.69
C ILE A 86 -3.59 -5.99 -12.19
N THR A 87 -4.50 -5.04 -12.43
CA THR A 87 -4.14 -3.65 -12.69
C THR A 87 -4.70 -2.81 -11.56
N SER A 88 -3.86 -1.98 -10.94
CA SER A 88 -4.26 -1.16 -9.82
C SER A 88 -3.79 0.28 -9.93
N SER A 89 -4.66 1.18 -9.48
CA SER A 89 -4.38 2.57 -9.22
C SER A 89 -4.59 2.82 -7.73
N VAL A 90 -3.58 3.36 -7.06
CA VAL A 90 -3.63 3.72 -5.64
C VAL A 90 -3.30 5.20 -5.50
N ASN A 91 -4.17 5.95 -4.83
CA ASN A 91 -3.95 7.34 -4.46
C ASN A 91 -3.97 7.47 -2.95
N LEU A 92 -2.93 8.07 -2.39
CA LEU A 92 -2.69 8.22 -0.97
C LEU A 92 -2.52 9.68 -0.61
N VAL A 93 -3.03 10.05 0.56
CA VAL A 93 -2.65 11.30 1.25
C VAL A 93 -1.95 10.92 2.53
N ILE A 94 -0.74 11.46 2.71
CA ILE A 94 0.13 11.22 3.86
C ILE A 94 0.23 12.51 4.65
N GLU A 95 -0.05 12.44 5.95
CA GLU A 95 -0.04 13.58 6.86
C GLU A 95 0.63 13.21 8.18
N GLU A 96 1.08 14.22 8.93
CA GLU A 96 1.55 14.01 10.30
C GLU A 96 0.39 13.68 11.25
N ASP A 97 0.49 12.55 11.93
CA ASP A 97 -0.45 12.15 12.97
C ASP A 97 -0.10 12.85 14.29
N LYS A 98 -0.81 13.95 14.55
CA LYS A 98 -0.66 14.78 15.74
C LYS A 98 -1.01 14.08 17.06
N SER A 99 -1.66 12.91 17.00
CA SER A 99 -1.97 12.12 18.21
C SER A 99 -0.74 11.36 18.73
N LEU A 100 0.29 11.19 17.90
CA LEU A 100 1.49 10.48 18.28
C LEU A 100 2.49 11.42 18.93
N THR A 101 2.95 11.03 20.12
CA THR A 101 4.04 11.71 20.80
C THR A 101 5.36 11.02 20.48
N PRO A 102 6.42 11.77 20.15
CA PRO A 102 7.76 11.20 20.04
C PRO A 102 8.14 10.49 21.35
N PRO A 103 8.80 9.33 21.29
CA PRO A 103 9.20 8.61 22.50
C PRO A 103 10.13 9.48 23.36
N ASN A 104 9.78 9.64 24.63
CA ASN A 104 10.62 10.33 25.60
C ASN A 104 11.62 9.32 26.18
N LEU A 105 12.86 9.34 25.68
CA LEU A 105 13.94 8.47 26.14
C LEU A 105 14.78 9.18 27.22
N PRO A 106 15.28 8.43 28.22
CA PRO A 106 16.13 9.00 29.26
C PRO A 106 17.42 9.61 28.67
N HIS A 107 17.94 10.63 29.36
CA HIS A 107 19.17 11.35 29.02
C HIS A 107 19.14 12.21 27.74
N GLY A 108 17.95 12.59 27.25
CA GLY A 108 17.84 13.52 26.10
C GLY A 108 18.26 12.90 24.77
N ILE A 109 18.35 11.57 24.71
CA ILE A 109 18.61 10.85 23.46
C ILE A 109 17.31 10.88 22.65
N HIS A 110 17.31 11.60 21.54
CA HIS A 110 16.18 11.58 20.61
C HIS A 110 16.54 10.75 19.38
N GLY A 111 15.79 9.69 19.14
CA GLY A 111 15.83 8.96 17.87
C GLY A 111 14.98 9.68 16.81
N PHE A 112 15.19 9.31 15.54
CA PHE A 112 14.30 9.75 14.45
C PHE A 112 12.88 9.22 14.69
N PHE A 113 11.91 10.13 14.78
CA PHE A 113 10.50 9.80 14.94
C PHE A 113 9.75 10.12 13.64
N ASP A 114 9.15 9.11 13.03
CA ASP A 114 8.28 9.27 11.86
C ASP A 114 6.81 9.24 12.27
N GLY A 115 6.24 10.43 12.40
CA GLY A 115 4.83 10.67 12.72
C GLY A 115 3.90 10.52 11.51
N ARG A 116 4.41 10.30 10.30
CA ARG A 116 3.60 10.32 9.08
C ARG A 116 2.73 9.10 8.95
N ARG A 117 1.46 9.30 8.62
CA ARG A 117 0.46 8.25 8.47
C ARG A 117 -0.38 8.53 7.23
N VAL A 118 -0.91 7.48 6.61
CA VAL A 118 -1.94 7.60 5.59
C VAL A 118 -3.22 8.08 6.25
N SER A 119 -3.79 9.17 5.76
CA SER A 119 -5.09 9.71 6.19
C SER A 119 -6.18 9.49 5.15
N VAL A 120 -5.83 9.38 3.87
CA VAL A 120 -6.77 8.99 2.80
C VAL A 120 -6.13 7.94 1.90
N LEU A 121 -6.89 6.90 1.58
CA LEU A 121 -6.52 5.88 0.59
C LEU A 121 -7.69 5.67 -0.36
N ASN A 122 -7.46 5.88 -1.64
CA ASN A 122 -8.38 5.48 -2.70
C ASN A 122 -7.66 4.49 -3.60
N GLN A 123 -8.24 3.29 -3.76
CA GLN A 123 -7.69 2.29 -4.64
C GLN A 123 -8.75 1.72 -5.56
N ILE A 124 -8.37 1.55 -6.82
CA ILE A 124 -9.11 0.77 -7.81
C ILE A 124 -8.26 -0.43 -8.18
N ILE A 125 -8.86 -1.61 -8.19
CA ILE A 125 -8.25 -2.88 -8.58
C ILE A 125 -9.14 -3.51 -9.63
N LEU A 126 -8.54 -3.84 -10.77
CA LEU A 126 -9.12 -4.70 -11.79
C LEU A 126 -8.34 -6.01 -11.81
N ASP A 127 -9.06 -7.12 -11.79
CA ASP A 127 -8.50 -8.45 -11.84
C ASP A 127 -9.13 -9.22 -13.00
N ALA A 128 -8.30 -9.66 -13.93
CA ALA A 128 -8.76 -10.31 -15.14
C ALA A 128 -7.79 -11.44 -15.55
N PRO A 129 -8.26 -12.48 -16.25
CA PRO A 129 -7.36 -13.43 -16.91
C PRO A 129 -6.49 -12.71 -17.94
N VAL A 130 -5.25 -13.17 -18.11
CA VAL A 130 -4.39 -12.71 -19.22
C VAL A 130 -5.02 -13.18 -20.54
N GLN A 131 -5.24 -12.25 -21.48
CA GLN A 131 -5.80 -12.52 -22.81
C GLN A 131 -4.74 -12.98 -23.80
#